data_AF-A0A2R6NJJ5-F1
#
_entry.id   AF-A0A2R6NJJ5-F1
#
_cell.length_a   1.000
_cell.length_b   1.000
_cell.length_c   1.000
_cell.angle_alpha   90.00
_cell.angle_beta   90.00
_cell.angle_gamma   90.00
#
_symmetry.space_group_name_H-M   'P 1'
#
loop_
_entity.id
_entity.type
_entity.pdbx_description
1 polymer ?
#
loop_
_entity_poly.entity_id
_entity_poly.type
_entity_poly.pdbx_seq_one_letter_code
_entity_poly.pdbx_strand_id
1 'polypeptide(L)' 'MKHVLRFCKNQLMHAVWLLLLDDKFMEAYEHGIRVNCADGIIQQLFPRFFTYSADYPERFV' A
#
# COMPACT_ATOMS: atom_id res chain seq x y z
N MET A 1 -19.12 3.92 23.82
CA MET A 1 -17.74 3.37 23.86
C MET A 1 -17.29 2.77 22.51
N LYS A 2 -18.03 1.87 21.87
CA LYS A 2 -17.64 1.25 20.57
C LYS A 2 -17.38 2.24 19.42
N HIS A 3 -18.14 3.34 19.35
CA HIS A 3 -17.96 4.38 18.33
C HIS A 3 -16.61 5.09 18.43
N VAL A 4 -16.20 5.47 19.64
CA VAL A 4 -14.92 6.14 19.90
C VAL A 4 -13.75 5.24 19.51
N LEU A 5 -13.80 3.95 19.88
CA LEU A 5 -12.75 2.99 19.51
C LEU A 5 -12.64 2.80 17.99
N ARG A 6 -13.77 2.73 17.28
CA ARG A 6 -13.79 2.64 15.81
C ARG A 6 -13.16 3.88 15.17
N PHE A 7 -13.51 5.07 15.66
CA PHE A 7 -12.93 6.33 15.19
C PHE A 7 -11.42 6.37 15.40
N CYS A 8 -10.95 6.06 16.61
CA CYS A 8 -9.51 6.05 16.92
C CYS A 8 -8.75 5.03 16.05
N LYS A 9 -9.30 3.84 15.82
CA LYS A 9 -8.70 2.83 14.94
C LYS A 9 -8.55 3.36 13.51
N ASN A 10 -9.57 4.01 12.97
CA ASN A 10 -9.51 4.58 11.64
C ASN A 10 -8.46 5.69 11.57
N GLN A 11 -8.47 6.63 12.53
CA GLN A 11 -7.47 7.70 12.58
C GLN A 11 -6.04 7.17 12.69
N LEU A 12 -5.82 6.12 13.49
CA LEU A 12 -4.52 5.46 13.56
C LEU A 12 -4.11 4.89 12.20
N MET A 13 -5.01 4.21 11.49
CA MET A 13 -4.71 3.71 10.16
C MET A 13 -4.39 4.84 9.17
N HIS A 14 -5.15 5.95 9.19
CA HIS A 14 -4.85 7.12 8.37
C HIS A 14 -3.48 7.72 8.68
N ALA A 15 -3.12 7.82 9.97
CA ALA A 15 -1.80 8.30 10.37
C ALA A 15 -0.68 7.37 9.89
N VAL A 16 -0.87 6.05 9.98
CA VAL A 16 0.08 5.06 9.44
C VAL A 16 0.22 5.20 7.92
N TRP A 17 -0.88 5.40 7.19
CA TRP A 17 -0.84 5.66 5.75
C TRP A 17 -0.03 6.91 5.41
N LEU A 18 -0.21 8.01 6.16
CA LEU A 18 0.56 9.24 5.95
C LEU A 18 2.06 9.06 6.23
N LEU A 19 2.43 8.19 7.17
CA LEU A 19 3.83 7.87 7.44
C LEU A 19 4.45 6.97 6.37
N LEU A 20 3.66 6.07 5.78
CA LEU A 20 4.13 5.11 4.78
C LEU A 20 4.17 5.71 3.36
N LEU A 21 3.24 6.62 3.05
CA LEU A 21 3.14 7.34 1.78
C LEU A 21 3.91 8.67 1.86
N ASP A 22 5.19 8.60 2.22
CA ASP A 22 6.06 9.78 2.27
C ASP A 22 6.41 10.29 0.87
N ASP A 23 7.01 11.49 0.79
CA ASP A 23 7.32 12.13 -0.49
C ASP A 23 8.20 11.23 -1.39
N LYS A 24 9.13 10.48 -0.79
CA LYS A 24 10.01 9.55 -1.52
C LYS A 24 9.23 8.38 -2.09
N PHE A 25 8.31 7.82 -1.31
CA PHE A 25 7.41 6.76 -1.77
C PHE A 25 6.53 7.26 -2.91
N MET A 26 5.98 8.47 -2.79
CA MET A 26 5.12 9.04 -3.83
C MET A 26 5.90 9.31 -5.12
N GLU A 27 7.12 9.84 -5.04
CA GLU A 27 8.01 10.01 -6.19
C GLU A 27 8.33 8.66 -6.85
N ALA A 28 8.66 7.64 -6.05
CA ALA A 28 8.86 6.27 -6.52
C ALA A 28 7.59 5.64 -7.12
N TYR A 29 6.41 6.00 -6.62
CA TYR A 29 5.13 5.50 -7.12
C TYR A 29 4.77 6.12 -8.48
N GLU A 30 5.00 7.41 -8.65
CA GLU A 30 4.72 8.14 -9.90
C GLU A 30 5.78 7.90 -10.97
N HIS A 31 7.05 7.86 -10.59
CA HIS A 31 8.17 7.83 -11.54
C HIS A 31 8.92 6.50 -11.56
N GLY A 32 8.69 5.60 -10.60
CA GLY A 32 9.40 4.33 -10.49
C GLY A 32 10.81 4.48 -9.93
N ILE A 33 11.36 3.38 -9.42
CA ILE A 33 12.71 3.28 -8.85
C ILE A 33 13.59 2.49 -9.81
N ARG A 34 14.73 3.07 -10.21
CA ARG A 34 15.73 2.33 -10.99
C ARG A 34 16.53 1.42 -10.06
N VAL A 35 16.47 0.12 -10.32
CA VAL A 35 17.19 -0.90 -9.55
C VAL A 35 18.06 -1.70 -10.51
N ASN A 36 19.31 -1.89 -10.13
CA ASN A 36 20.18 -2.84 -10.83
C ASN A 36 19.85 -4.24 -10.33
N CYS A 37 19.27 -5.05 -11.20
CA CYS A 37 18.89 -6.42 -10.88
C CYS A 37 20.13 -7.33 -10.84
N ALA A 38 19.97 -8.54 -10.29
CA ALA A 38 21.08 -9.50 -10.13
C ALA A 38 21.70 -9.96 -11.46
N ASP A 39 20.98 -9.78 -12.57
CA ASP A 39 21.42 -10.04 -13.95
C ASP A 39 22.22 -8.86 -14.56
N GLY A 40 22.42 -7.76 -13.81
CA GLY A 40 23.12 -6.57 -14.27
C GLY A 40 22.27 -5.65 -15.15
N ILE A 41 20.97 -5.95 -15.30
CA ILE A 41 20.05 -5.13 -16.07
C ILE A 41 19.40 -4.10 -15.12
N ILE A 42 19.40 -2.84 -15.54
CA ILE A 42 18.66 -1.79 -14.83
C ILE A 42 17.19 -1.88 -15.20
N GLN A 43 16.34 -2.09 -14.20
CA GLN A 43 14.88 -2.12 -14.34
C GLN A 43 14.23 -1.00 -13.53
N GLN A 44 13.06 -0.56 -13.98
CA GLN A 44 12.26 0.46 -13.30
C GLN A 44 11.12 -0.23 -12.56
N LEU A 45 11.23 -0.28 -11.22
CA LEU A 45 10.26 -0.91 -10.34
C LEU A 45 9.25 0.13 -9.85
N PHE A 46 7.96 -0.23 -9.85
CA PHE A 46 6.89 0.61 -9.34
C PHE A 46 6.28 -0.04 -8.10
N PRO A 47 6.30 0.61 -6.93
CA PRO A 47 5.55 0.15 -5.77
C PRO A 47 4.06 -0.01 -6.12
N ARG A 48 3.44 -1.12 -5.71
CA ARG A 48 2.00 -1.37 -5.93
C ARG A 48 1.37 -1.92 -4.65
N PHE A 49 0.20 -1.38 -4.29
CA PHE A 49 -0.62 -1.98 -3.25
C PHE A 49 -1.41 -3.14 -3.83
N PHE A 50 -1.25 -4.32 -3.22
CA PHE A 50 -2.04 -5.48 -3.59
C PHE A 50 -3.44 -5.33 -2.99
N THR A 51 -4.41 -4.96 -3.84
CA THR A 51 -5.83 -5.03 -3.47
C THR A 51 -6.37 -6.37 -3.91
N TYR A 52 -6.62 -7.26 -2.97
CA TYR A 52 -7.31 -8.51 -3.26
C TYR A 52 -8.79 -8.20 -3.53
N SER A 53 -9.13 -8.08 -4.81
CA SER A 53 -10.50 -7.84 -5.28
C SER A 53 -11.21 -9.13 -5.68
N ALA A 54 -10.69 -10.30 -5.26
CA ALA A 54 -11.35 -11.54 -5.65
C ALA A 54 -12.75 -11.56 -5.06
N ASP A 55 -13.72 -11.97 -5.89
CA ASP A 55 -15.06 -12.28 -5.46
C ASP A 55 -14.97 -13.41 -4.44
N TYR A 56 -15.01 -13.04 -3.16
CA TYR A 56 -15.08 -14.01 -2.09
C TYR A 56 -16.41 -14.74 -2.30
N PRO A 57 -16.42 -16.07 -2.54
CA PRO A 57 -17.67 -16.78 -2.66
C PRO A 57 -18.39 -16.61 -1.32
N GLU A 58 -19.45 -15.82 -1.34
CA GLU A 58 -20.26 -15.50 -0.18
C GLU A 58 -20.84 -16.83 0.25
N ARG A 59 -20.22 -17.44 1.28
CA ARG A 59 -20.53 -18.74 1.87
C ARG A 59 -21.65 -19.48 1.14
N PHE A 60 -21.29 -20.47 0.31
CA PHE A 60 -22.25 -21.49 -0.08
C PHE A 60 -22.71 -22.19 1.21
N VAL A 61 -23.90 -21.83 1.69
CA VAL A 61 -24.66 -22.53 2.73
C VAL A 61 -25.65 -23.43 2.03
#